data_AF-A0A2D6RGI3-F1
#
_entry.id   AF-A0A2D6RGI3-F1
#
_cell.length_a   1.000
_cell.length_b   1.000
_cell.length_c   1.000
_cell.angle_alpha   90.00
_cell.angle_beta   90.00
_cell.angle_gamma   90.00
#
_symmetry.space_group_name_H-M   'P 1'
#
loop_
_entity.id
_entity.type
_entity.pdbx_description
1 polymer ?
#
loop_
_entity_poly.entity_id
_entity_poly.type
_entity_poly.pdbx_seq_one_letter_code
_entity_poly.pdbx_strand_id
1 'polypeptide(L)'
;MTNISVKVSLLATAIALSAPQASAIVITETQDALELANALLVPDSNITINSATLTGGVLNGDGPGDGDGPGDGEGPIDGGPIDDGCGGCESASAFSLITTDSGIPPLNQAGTFTNLSGVYNLPAAGGIVLSTGNVLDAQDADNIENFISGGSGNSASDAQNELLQPLTGINQHFDPVQLDISFTIEGDEASTITFFGAFGSEEFPQFVGSGFVDGFGLYVNGENIAGALPSGAEPGDPLAPININHPDFVEMPGTSLNGVLAPNGNPLLRFDVPVQPGENTFTLLLADAGDGGYDSVMYLASFGELGESEFTPILPDPSNPTNDDGEFVFQLPEVEAEETIWFDPDVASGYVYTSNLEIASVTAPSLATVPDPDGYMLEFMFGGTLQQFALAAGETFDFGSNGFTDIFEFSIVGINLDLALDPTNPQAFVTGVSFAESGDLTFTQAPIITFVPDPTTDIPEPASIFMLSLGLGGLLVGRRKLKK
;
A
#
# COMPACT_ATOMS: atom_id res chain seq x y z
N MET A 1 41.84 -65.32 16.92
CA MET A 1 40.44 -64.92 16.67
C MET A 1 40.42 -63.40 16.71
N THR A 2 40.46 -62.79 15.53
CA THR A 2 40.58 -61.35 15.33
C THR A 2 39.23 -60.91 14.78
N ASN A 3 38.41 -60.27 15.61
CA ASN A 3 37.11 -59.74 15.19
C ASN A 3 37.29 -58.34 14.62
N ILE A 4 36.99 -58.22 13.32
CA ILE A 4 36.90 -56.97 12.58
C ILE A 4 35.56 -56.33 12.95
N SER A 5 35.59 -55.12 13.51
CA SER A 5 34.40 -54.30 13.70
C SER A 5 34.40 -53.22 12.61
N VAL A 6 33.48 -53.34 11.66
CA VAL A 6 33.24 -52.36 10.59
C VAL A 6 32.62 -51.11 11.20
N LYS A 7 33.24 -49.95 11.01
CA LYS A 7 32.63 -48.65 11.29
C LYS A 7 31.95 -48.15 10.01
N VAL A 8 30.63 -48.09 10.02
CA VAL A 8 29.84 -47.38 9.01
C VAL A 8 29.68 -45.94 9.51
N SER A 9 30.18 -44.97 8.74
CA SER A 9 29.97 -43.54 8.99
C SER A 9 28.77 -43.10 8.15
N LEU A 10 27.63 -42.82 8.78
CA LEU A 10 26.53 -42.11 8.12
C LEU A 10 26.90 -40.63 8.09
N LEU A 11 27.17 -40.11 6.91
CA LEU A 11 27.24 -38.67 6.65
C LEU A 11 25.80 -38.21 6.40
N ALA A 12 25.21 -37.48 7.34
CA ALA A 12 23.91 -36.84 7.15
C ALA A 12 24.12 -35.58 6.31
N THR A 13 23.77 -35.66 5.02
CA THR A 13 23.65 -34.49 4.16
C THR A 13 22.35 -33.78 4.54
N ALA A 14 22.44 -32.63 5.19
CA ALA A 14 21.31 -31.73 5.37
C ALA A 14 20.99 -31.12 3.99
N ILE A 15 19.91 -31.57 3.36
CA ILE A 15 19.31 -30.87 2.24
C ILE A 15 18.43 -29.80 2.87
N ALA A 16 18.89 -28.55 2.84
CA ALA A 16 18.02 -27.42 3.09
C ALA A 16 17.02 -27.38 1.93
N LEU A 17 15.77 -27.79 2.19
CA LEU A 17 14.66 -27.42 1.31
C LEU A 17 14.44 -25.92 1.56
N SER A 18 14.95 -25.07 0.68
CA SER A 18 14.42 -23.72 0.55
C SER A 18 12.99 -23.87 0.03
N ALA A 19 12.00 -23.54 0.87
CA ALA A 19 10.67 -23.29 0.35
C ALA A 19 10.78 -22.14 -0.68
N PRO A 20 10.07 -22.20 -1.82
CA PRO A 20 9.96 -21.03 -2.67
C PRO A 20 9.36 -19.90 -1.83
N GLN A 21 10.05 -18.76 -1.74
CA GLN A 21 9.44 -17.52 -1.29
C GLN A 21 8.31 -17.24 -2.30
N ALA A 22 7.06 -17.27 -1.86
CA ALA A 22 5.97 -16.79 -2.71
C ALA A 22 6.14 -15.27 -2.81
N SER A 23 6.02 -14.71 -4.02
CA SER A 23 5.96 -13.25 -4.18
C SER A 23 4.80 -12.71 -3.34
N ALA A 24 5.11 -11.74 -2.51
CA ALA A 24 4.24 -10.97 -1.63
C ALA A 24 3.25 -10.09 -2.44
N ILE A 25 3.66 -9.60 -3.62
CA ILE A 25 2.85 -8.93 -4.64
C ILE A 25 2.96 -9.73 -5.95
N VAL A 26 1.83 -10.06 -6.56
CA VAL A 26 1.78 -10.73 -7.88
C VAL A 26 1.15 -9.80 -8.89
N ILE A 27 1.87 -9.49 -9.97
CA ILE A 27 1.44 -8.57 -11.03
C ILE A 27 1.07 -9.35 -12.30
N THR A 28 -0.04 -8.94 -12.92
CA THR A 28 -0.42 -9.35 -14.27
C THR A 28 -0.47 -8.11 -15.17
N GLU A 29 0.48 -8.01 -16.11
CA GLU A 29 0.52 -6.96 -17.11
C GLU A 29 -0.74 -6.99 -17.99
N THR A 30 -1.32 -5.82 -18.27
CA THR A 30 -2.44 -5.68 -19.21
C THR A 30 -2.46 -4.29 -19.86
N GLN A 31 -2.85 -4.26 -21.14
CA GLN A 31 -3.11 -3.04 -21.89
C GLN A 31 -4.61 -2.73 -22.01
N ASP A 32 -5.46 -3.52 -21.36
CA ASP A 32 -6.90 -3.32 -21.37
C ASP A 32 -7.30 -2.27 -20.32
N ALA A 33 -7.55 -1.05 -20.79
CA ALA A 33 -7.95 0.07 -19.94
C ALA A 33 -9.22 -0.21 -19.14
N LEU A 34 -10.17 -0.99 -19.70
CA LEU A 34 -11.42 -1.32 -19.01
C LEU A 34 -11.18 -2.37 -17.94
N GLU A 35 -10.27 -3.32 -18.17
CA GLU A 35 -9.82 -4.25 -17.12
C GLU A 35 -9.20 -3.50 -15.94
N LEU A 36 -8.28 -2.56 -16.22
CA LEU A 36 -7.66 -1.72 -15.18
C LEU A 36 -8.71 -0.89 -14.41
N ALA A 37 -9.62 -0.23 -15.12
CA ALA A 37 -10.66 0.57 -14.49
C ALA A 37 -11.60 -0.26 -13.60
N ASN A 38 -11.96 -1.49 -14.03
CA ASN A 38 -12.78 -2.38 -13.21
C ASN A 38 -12.01 -2.99 -12.03
N ALA A 39 -10.70 -3.21 -12.16
CA ALA A 39 -9.86 -3.71 -11.07
C ALA A 39 -9.72 -2.70 -9.91
N LEU A 40 -9.95 -1.41 -10.17
CA LEU A 40 -10.00 -0.39 -9.13
C LEU A 40 -11.32 -0.44 -8.33
N LEU A 41 -12.44 -0.80 -8.95
CA LEU A 41 -13.76 -0.70 -8.33
C LEU A 41 -13.89 -1.57 -7.09
N VAL A 42 -14.41 -0.96 -6.03
CA VAL A 42 -14.93 -1.71 -4.89
C VAL A 42 -16.17 -2.51 -5.34
N PRO A 43 -16.24 -3.82 -5.04
CA PRO A 43 -17.41 -4.64 -5.35
C PRO A 43 -18.70 -4.02 -4.77
N ASP A 44 -19.78 -4.06 -5.55
CA ASP A 44 -21.10 -3.53 -5.20
C ASP A 44 -21.16 -2.02 -4.91
N SER A 45 -20.12 -1.26 -5.30
CA SER A 45 -20.14 0.21 -5.24
C SER A 45 -21.22 0.82 -6.16
N ASN A 46 -21.65 2.04 -5.82
CA ASN A 46 -22.58 2.86 -6.62
C ASN A 46 -21.93 3.47 -7.89
N ILE A 47 -20.76 2.98 -8.28
CA ILE A 47 -19.92 3.53 -9.35
C ILE A 47 -20.08 2.69 -10.60
N THR A 48 -20.47 3.32 -11.71
CA THR A 48 -20.50 2.70 -13.03
C THR A 48 -19.43 3.30 -13.94
N ILE A 49 -18.51 2.46 -14.44
CA ILE A 49 -17.52 2.88 -15.44
C ILE A 49 -18.21 3.07 -16.80
N ASN A 50 -18.12 4.29 -17.36
CA ASN A 50 -18.65 4.63 -18.67
C ASN A 50 -17.66 4.29 -19.79
N SER A 51 -16.40 4.64 -19.58
CA SER A 51 -15.30 4.35 -20.51
C SER A 51 -13.95 4.45 -19.82
N ALA A 52 -12.95 3.75 -20.36
CA ALA A 52 -11.57 3.84 -19.93
C ALA A 52 -10.64 3.88 -21.15
N THR A 53 -9.56 4.66 -21.07
CA THR A 53 -8.52 4.75 -22.09
C THR A 53 -7.15 4.73 -21.44
N LEU A 54 -6.27 3.85 -21.91
CA LEU A 54 -4.89 3.75 -21.49
C LEU A 54 -3.99 4.29 -22.61
N THR A 55 -3.22 5.33 -22.31
CA THR A 55 -2.41 6.06 -23.28
C THR A 55 -1.01 6.27 -22.72
N GLY A 56 0.00 6.10 -23.56
CA GLY A 56 1.38 6.43 -23.25
C GLY A 56 1.80 7.76 -23.85
N GLY A 57 3.08 7.87 -24.21
CA GLY A 57 3.64 9.09 -24.78
C GLY A 57 3.39 9.25 -26.27
N VAL A 58 4.21 10.09 -26.90
CA VAL A 58 4.32 10.24 -28.35
C VAL A 58 5.72 9.81 -28.80
N LEU A 59 5.81 9.28 -30.02
CA LEU A 59 7.09 8.93 -30.61
C LEU A 59 7.95 10.18 -30.80
N ASN A 60 9.17 10.15 -30.28
CA ASN A 60 10.14 11.19 -30.54
C ASN A 60 10.57 11.22 -32.02
N GLY A 61 10.56 12.43 -32.60
CA GLY A 61 11.22 12.69 -33.89
C GLY A 61 12.76 12.70 -33.80
N ASP A 62 13.29 12.84 -32.59
CA ASP A 62 14.70 12.74 -32.22
C ASP A 62 14.77 12.01 -30.87
N GLY A 63 15.17 10.74 -30.86
CA GLY A 63 15.21 9.93 -29.64
C GLY A 63 16.16 10.51 -28.58
N PRO A 64 15.85 10.40 -27.28
CA PRO A 64 16.85 10.61 -26.25
C PRO A 64 17.83 9.43 -26.34
N GLY A 65 19.13 9.74 -26.33
CA GLY A 65 20.14 8.70 -26.29
C GLY A 65 20.03 7.93 -24.98
N ASP A 66 20.11 6.61 -25.06
CA ASP A 66 20.30 5.70 -23.93
C ASP A 66 21.40 6.27 -23.03
N GLY A 67 21.00 7.05 -22.03
CA GLY A 67 21.88 7.68 -21.08
C GLY A 67 22.26 6.63 -20.08
N ASP A 68 23.23 5.78 -20.42
CA ASP A 68 24.00 5.06 -19.41
C ASP A 68 24.35 6.10 -18.33
N GLY A 69 23.87 5.86 -17.10
CA GLY A 69 24.02 6.79 -15.98
C GLY A 69 25.47 7.28 -15.83
N PRO A 70 25.71 8.41 -15.16
CA PRO A 70 27.01 9.08 -15.19
C PRO A 70 28.11 8.16 -14.66
N GLY A 71 28.81 7.51 -15.60
CA GLY A 71 29.92 6.61 -15.35
C GLY A 71 31.06 7.38 -14.72
N ASP A 72 31.45 6.94 -13.54
CA ASP A 72 32.66 7.29 -12.83
C ASP A 72 33.89 6.75 -13.58
N GLY A 73 34.55 7.60 -14.37
CA GLY A 73 35.79 7.17 -15.03
C GLY A 73 36.55 8.26 -15.74
N GLU A 74 37.60 8.77 -15.11
CA GLU A 74 38.57 9.67 -15.72
C GLU A 74 39.26 9.06 -16.95
N GLY A 75 39.31 9.82 -18.06
CA GLY A 75 40.19 9.55 -19.20
C GLY A 75 40.09 10.65 -20.27
N PRO A 76 41.21 11.17 -20.81
CA PRO A 76 41.18 12.35 -21.68
C PRO A 76 40.77 12.00 -23.12
N ILE A 77 39.78 12.73 -23.63
CA ILE A 77 39.36 12.73 -25.03
C ILE A 77 40.42 13.39 -25.93
N ASP A 78 41.07 12.58 -26.77
CA ASP A 78 41.91 13.02 -27.89
C ASP A 78 41.05 13.10 -29.16
N GLY A 79 41.07 14.27 -29.81
CA GLY A 79 40.26 14.59 -30.98
C GLY A 79 40.88 14.11 -32.28
N GLY A 80 40.14 13.30 -33.03
CA GLY A 80 40.44 12.95 -34.43
C GLY A 80 39.16 13.00 -35.29
N PRO A 81 39.23 13.45 -36.56
CA PRO A 81 38.05 13.63 -37.39
C PRO A 81 37.59 12.30 -38.00
N ILE A 82 36.28 12.03 -37.93
CA ILE A 82 35.63 10.89 -38.58
C ILE A 82 35.39 11.18 -40.08
N ASP A 83 35.82 10.21 -40.89
CA ASP A 83 35.80 10.13 -42.34
C ASP A 83 34.47 9.48 -42.80
N ASP A 84 33.69 10.20 -43.60
CA ASP A 84 32.43 9.77 -44.18
C ASP A 84 32.67 8.74 -45.30
N GLY A 85 32.47 7.46 -45.01
CA GLY A 85 32.73 6.42 -45.99
C GLY A 85 32.09 5.07 -45.75
N CYS A 86 30.75 4.99 -45.77
CA CYS A 86 30.05 3.73 -46.09
C CYS A 86 28.78 4.01 -46.90
N GLY A 87 28.91 3.85 -48.23
CA GLY A 87 27.78 3.77 -49.14
C GLY A 87 27.17 2.37 -49.14
N GLY A 88 25.84 2.31 -49.24
CA GLY A 88 25.12 1.14 -49.72
C GLY A 88 24.52 0.24 -48.64
N CYS A 89 23.59 0.77 -47.85
CA CYS A 89 22.40 0.00 -47.46
C CYS A 89 21.19 0.73 -48.04
N GLU A 90 20.42 -0.02 -48.83
CA GLU A 90 19.32 0.48 -49.64
C GLU A 90 18.27 1.19 -48.78
N SER A 91 17.91 2.39 -49.21
CA SER A 91 16.82 3.19 -48.71
C SER A 91 15.50 2.40 -48.79
N ALA A 92 15.11 1.77 -47.68
CA ALA A 92 13.73 1.43 -47.41
C ALA A 92 13.00 2.74 -47.13
N SER A 93 12.36 3.24 -48.19
CA SER A 93 11.20 4.10 -48.25
C SER A 93 10.77 4.74 -46.92
N ALA A 94 10.88 6.07 -46.88
CA ALA A 94 10.23 6.95 -45.92
C ALA A 94 8.87 6.40 -45.48
N PHE A 95 8.82 5.88 -44.25
CA PHE A 95 7.58 5.82 -43.51
C PHE A 95 7.21 7.28 -43.29
N SER A 96 6.15 7.73 -43.96
CA SER A 96 5.56 9.04 -43.69
C SER A 96 5.25 9.05 -42.19
N LEU A 97 6.08 9.76 -41.43
CA LEU A 97 5.90 9.97 -39.99
C LEU A 97 4.52 10.61 -39.83
N ILE A 98 3.53 9.80 -39.48
CA ILE A 98 2.30 10.32 -38.95
C ILE A 98 2.72 10.79 -37.56
N THR A 99 2.92 12.09 -37.40
CA THR A 99 2.88 12.73 -36.09
C THR A 99 1.44 12.61 -35.62
N THR A 100 1.06 11.43 -35.12
CA THR A 100 -0.18 11.32 -34.39
C THR A 100 0.08 11.93 -33.02
N ASP A 101 -0.53 13.09 -32.80
CA ASP A 101 -0.90 13.60 -31.47
C ASP A 101 -1.81 12.60 -30.71
N SER A 102 -2.24 11.52 -31.37
CA SER A 102 -2.75 10.32 -30.70
C SER A 102 -1.60 9.62 -30.00
N GLY A 103 -1.59 9.67 -28.67
CA GLY A 103 -0.64 8.93 -27.85
C GLY A 103 -0.63 7.44 -28.20
N ILE A 104 0.54 6.83 -28.08
CA ILE A 104 0.75 5.41 -28.36
C ILE A 104 0.49 4.58 -27.10
N PRO A 105 0.16 3.27 -27.20
CA PRO A 105 -0.04 2.44 -26.03
C PRO A 105 1.22 2.38 -25.14
N PRO A 106 1.09 2.48 -23.80
CA PRO A 106 2.21 2.41 -22.87
C PRO A 106 2.58 0.95 -22.61
N LEU A 107 3.37 0.33 -23.49
CA LEU A 107 3.64 -1.11 -23.48
C LEU A 107 4.37 -1.52 -22.20
N ASN A 108 3.88 -2.57 -21.53
CA ASN A 108 4.43 -3.12 -20.28
C ASN A 108 4.43 -2.17 -19.07
N GLN A 109 3.76 -1.02 -19.15
CA GLN A 109 3.78 0.00 -18.10
C GLN A 109 2.56 -0.06 -17.16
N ALA A 110 1.62 -0.97 -17.41
CA ALA A 110 0.40 -1.10 -16.62
C ALA A 110 0.00 -2.57 -16.37
N GLY A 111 -0.60 -2.82 -15.21
CA GLY A 111 -1.07 -4.14 -14.83
C GLY A 111 -2.05 -4.11 -13.67
N THR A 112 -2.59 -5.28 -13.36
CA THR A 112 -3.29 -5.54 -12.09
C THR A 112 -2.35 -6.22 -11.11
N PHE A 113 -2.60 -6.05 -9.81
CA PHE A 113 -1.83 -6.74 -8.78
C PHE A 113 -2.73 -7.38 -7.73
N THR A 114 -2.19 -8.38 -7.01
CA THR A 114 -2.74 -8.90 -5.75
C THR A 114 -1.66 -8.81 -4.67
N ASN A 115 -2.04 -8.60 -3.41
CA ASN A 115 -1.09 -8.32 -2.32
C ASN A 115 -1.35 -9.18 -1.08
N LEU A 116 -1.21 -10.50 -1.23
CA LEU A 116 -1.51 -11.46 -0.15
C LEU A 116 -0.63 -11.30 1.11
N SER A 117 0.44 -10.51 1.00
CA SER A 117 1.38 -10.24 2.08
C SER A 117 1.11 -8.96 2.86
N GLY A 118 0.24 -8.07 2.35
CA GLY A 118 0.04 -6.75 2.92
C GLY A 118 1.22 -5.80 2.74
N VAL A 119 2.12 -6.01 1.77
CA VAL A 119 3.19 -5.06 1.44
C VAL A 119 2.59 -3.67 1.17
N TYR A 120 3.27 -2.63 1.65
CA TYR A 120 2.79 -1.25 1.67
C TYR A 120 1.47 -1.00 2.40
N ASN A 121 0.98 -1.95 3.20
CA ASN A 121 -0.31 -1.87 3.84
C ASN A 121 -1.48 -1.72 2.84
N LEU A 122 -1.28 -2.15 1.58
CA LEU A 122 -2.32 -2.14 0.55
C LEU A 122 -3.27 -3.34 0.71
N PRO A 123 -4.56 -3.21 0.32
CA PRO A 123 -5.54 -4.30 0.40
C PRO A 123 -5.07 -5.57 -0.31
N ALA A 124 -5.33 -6.75 0.28
CA ALA A 124 -4.85 -8.02 -0.29
C ALA A 124 -5.55 -8.41 -1.61
N ALA A 125 -6.80 -7.97 -1.80
CA ALA A 125 -7.50 -8.03 -3.09
C ALA A 125 -6.73 -7.33 -4.23
N GLY A 126 -5.90 -6.35 -3.89
CA GLY A 126 -5.05 -5.60 -4.80
C GLY A 126 -5.81 -4.55 -5.61
N GLY A 127 -5.33 -4.30 -6.83
CA GLY A 127 -5.83 -3.20 -7.66
C GLY A 127 -5.00 -3.07 -8.94
N ILE A 128 -4.64 -1.85 -9.31
CA ILE A 128 -3.78 -1.59 -10.47
C ILE A 128 -2.40 -1.10 -10.07
N VAL A 129 -1.45 -1.32 -10.96
CA VAL A 129 -0.09 -0.82 -10.84
C VAL A 129 0.30 -0.14 -12.15
N LEU A 130 0.88 1.05 -12.03
CA LEU A 130 1.45 1.83 -13.12
C LEU A 130 2.96 1.97 -12.87
N SER A 131 3.76 1.85 -13.92
CA SER A 131 5.21 2.03 -13.86
C SER A 131 5.68 2.86 -15.05
N THR A 132 6.68 3.70 -14.85
CA THR A 132 7.41 4.33 -15.97
C THR A 132 8.30 3.33 -16.69
N GLY A 133 8.69 2.26 -16.00
CA GLY A 133 9.42 1.12 -16.55
C GLY A 133 8.55 -0.09 -16.87
N ASN A 134 9.12 -1.28 -16.74
CA ASN A 134 8.39 -2.54 -16.89
C ASN A 134 7.66 -2.91 -15.59
N VAL A 135 6.34 -2.90 -15.64
CA VAL A 135 5.44 -3.17 -14.50
C VAL A 135 5.65 -4.56 -13.88
N LEU A 136 6.14 -5.54 -14.64
CA LEU A 136 6.41 -6.88 -14.10
C LEU A 136 7.61 -6.91 -13.16
N ASP A 137 8.50 -5.91 -13.23
CA ASP A 137 9.67 -5.77 -12.36
C ASP A 137 9.33 -5.05 -11.04
N ALA A 138 8.11 -4.49 -10.94
CA ALA A 138 7.54 -3.96 -9.71
C ALA A 138 6.95 -5.06 -8.78
N GLN A 139 7.25 -6.34 -9.03
CA GLN A 139 6.96 -7.39 -8.05
C GLN A 139 7.85 -7.21 -6.81
N ASP A 140 7.39 -7.71 -5.67
CA ASP A 140 8.20 -7.69 -4.46
C ASP A 140 9.40 -8.65 -4.61
N ALA A 141 10.59 -8.13 -4.38
CA ALA A 141 11.81 -8.90 -4.21
C ALA A 141 12.77 -8.04 -3.41
N ASP A 142 13.75 -8.65 -2.74
CA ASP A 142 14.91 -7.89 -2.28
C ASP A 142 15.48 -7.11 -3.48
N ASN A 143 15.79 -5.82 -3.29
CA ASN A 143 16.50 -5.02 -4.30
C ASN A 143 17.93 -5.58 -4.48
N ILE A 144 18.06 -6.61 -5.32
CA ILE A 144 19.34 -7.30 -5.53
C ILE A 144 20.16 -6.66 -6.64
N GLU A 145 19.50 -5.94 -7.56
CA GLU A 145 20.05 -5.17 -8.69
C GLU A 145 18.98 -4.11 -9.06
N ASN A 146 19.35 -2.88 -9.48
CA ASN A 146 18.44 -1.76 -9.84
C ASN A 146 17.49 -2.12 -11.02
N PHE A 147 16.51 -2.99 -10.81
CA PHE A 147 15.95 -3.87 -11.86
C PHE A 147 14.63 -3.43 -12.46
N ILE A 148 14.07 -2.27 -12.10
CA ILE A 148 12.86 -1.78 -12.78
C ILE A 148 13.25 -1.10 -14.10
N SER A 149 14.52 -0.69 -14.22
CA SER A 149 15.13 -0.01 -15.36
C SER A 149 14.66 -0.56 -16.72
N GLY A 150 13.73 0.13 -17.37
CA GLY A 150 13.28 -0.20 -18.71
C GLY A 150 12.01 0.51 -19.13
N GLY A 151 12.15 1.64 -19.83
CA GLY A 151 11.02 2.36 -20.42
C GLY A 151 10.82 2.09 -21.92
N SER A 152 9.76 2.70 -22.45
CA SER A 152 9.46 2.75 -23.88
C SER A 152 10.26 3.81 -24.66
N GLY A 153 10.99 4.69 -23.95
CA GLY A 153 11.73 5.84 -24.48
C GLY A 153 10.85 6.93 -25.06
N ASN A 154 9.55 6.91 -24.74
CA ASN A 154 8.58 7.81 -25.36
C ASN A 154 8.56 9.15 -24.63
N SER A 155 8.38 10.26 -25.34
CA SER A 155 8.20 11.55 -24.68
C SER A 155 6.73 11.77 -24.32
N ALA A 156 6.50 12.44 -23.20
CA ALA A 156 5.21 13.00 -22.89
C ALA A 156 4.75 13.99 -23.98
N SER A 157 3.47 13.93 -24.31
CA SER A 157 2.79 14.93 -25.14
C SER A 157 2.79 16.30 -24.45
N ASP A 158 2.50 17.37 -25.20
CA ASP A 158 2.37 18.71 -24.62
C ASP A 158 1.30 18.75 -23.51
N ALA A 159 0.18 18.05 -23.68
CA ALA A 159 -0.88 17.95 -22.69
C ALA A 159 -0.44 17.21 -21.41
N GLN A 160 0.31 16.11 -21.54
CA GLN A 160 0.88 15.40 -20.40
C GLN A 160 1.90 16.28 -19.66
N ASN A 161 2.77 16.98 -20.38
CA ASN A 161 3.75 17.89 -19.77
C ASN A 161 3.08 19.06 -19.03
N GLU A 162 1.97 19.60 -19.53
CA GLU A 162 1.21 20.66 -18.86
C GLU A 162 0.65 20.19 -17.50
N LEU A 163 0.21 18.93 -17.42
CA LEU A 163 -0.27 18.32 -16.18
C LEU A 163 0.88 18.02 -15.21
N LEU A 164 2.00 17.48 -15.69
CA LEU A 164 3.12 17.02 -14.85
C LEU A 164 4.05 18.14 -14.36
N GLN A 165 4.25 19.20 -15.14
CA GLN A 165 5.19 20.28 -14.80
C GLN A 165 4.95 20.91 -13.40
N PRO A 166 3.70 21.19 -12.97
CA PRO A 166 3.44 21.68 -11.61
C PRO A 166 3.83 20.69 -10.50
N LEU A 167 3.87 19.39 -10.79
CA LEU A 167 4.15 18.32 -9.83
C LEU A 167 5.65 18.10 -9.67
N THR A 168 6.40 18.10 -10.77
CA THR A 168 7.85 17.79 -10.79
C THR A 168 8.72 19.03 -10.75
N GLY A 169 8.21 20.17 -11.23
CA GLY A 169 9.00 21.37 -11.51
C GLY A 169 9.82 21.30 -12.81
N ILE A 170 9.63 20.24 -13.61
CA ILE A 170 10.38 19.93 -14.83
C ILE A 170 9.49 20.10 -16.07
N ASN A 171 10.08 20.52 -17.19
CA ASN A 171 9.32 20.86 -18.41
C ASN A 171 9.16 19.69 -19.39
N GLN A 172 9.90 18.60 -19.19
CA GLN A 172 9.96 17.48 -20.11
C GLN A 172 9.89 16.19 -19.31
N HIS A 173 9.03 15.29 -19.75
CA HIS A 173 8.82 14.00 -19.13
C HIS A 173 8.89 12.89 -20.18
N PHE A 174 9.24 11.70 -19.71
CA PHE A 174 9.41 10.52 -20.54
C PHE A 174 8.63 9.36 -19.94
N ASP A 175 8.40 8.36 -20.80
CA ASP A 175 7.73 7.12 -20.46
C ASP A 175 6.42 7.32 -19.68
N PRO A 176 5.54 8.24 -20.14
CA PRO A 176 4.30 8.47 -19.43
C PRO A 176 3.37 7.27 -19.58
N VAL A 177 2.68 6.95 -18.50
CA VAL A 177 1.53 6.05 -18.49
C VAL A 177 0.33 6.81 -17.95
N GLN A 178 -0.71 6.92 -18.78
CA GLN A 178 -1.93 7.67 -18.49
C GLN A 178 -3.16 6.76 -18.57
N LEU A 179 -3.93 6.67 -17.49
CA LEU A 179 -5.24 6.00 -17.47
C LEU A 179 -6.33 7.05 -17.26
N ASP A 180 -7.15 7.25 -18.29
CA ASP A 180 -8.34 8.09 -18.24
C ASP A 180 -9.60 7.25 -18.04
N ILE A 181 -10.43 7.61 -17.07
CA ILE A 181 -11.68 6.91 -16.74
C ILE A 181 -12.83 7.93 -16.69
N SER A 182 -13.90 7.69 -17.45
CA SER A 182 -15.19 8.34 -17.22
C SER A 182 -16.07 7.37 -16.45
N PHE A 183 -16.73 7.85 -15.40
CA PHE A 183 -17.61 7.06 -14.55
C PHE A 183 -18.82 7.89 -14.11
N THR A 184 -19.86 7.19 -13.70
CA THR A 184 -21.11 7.75 -13.20
C THR A 184 -21.30 7.33 -11.75
N ILE A 185 -21.63 8.28 -10.88
CA ILE A 185 -22.09 8.01 -9.52
C ILE A 185 -23.61 7.93 -9.51
N GLU A 186 -24.12 6.77 -9.12
CA GLU A 186 -25.55 6.54 -8.95
C GLU A 186 -26.03 7.15 -7.63
N GLY A 187 -26.75 8.27 -7.71
CA GLY A 187 -27.26 8.97 -6.53
C GLY A 187 -27.67 10.41 -6.84
N ASP A 188 -28.34 11.05 -5.89
CA ASP A 188 -28.79 12.44 -6.01
C ASP A 188 -27.87 13.44 -5.27
N GLU A 189 -26.89 12.96 -4.50
CA GLU A 189 -26.03 13.79 -3.64
C GLU A 189 -24.54 13.64 -3.98
N ALA A 190 -23.75 14.70 -3.73
CA ALA A 190 -22.31 14.66 -3.92
C ALA A 190 -21.67 13.77 -2.86
N SER A 191 -20.78 12.89 -3.28
CA SER A 191 -20.06 11.97 -2.41
C SER A 191 -18.55 12.18 -2.45
N THR A 192 -17.85 11.47 -1.58
CA THR A 192 -16.38 11.42 -1.57
C THR A 192 -15.97 9.99 -1.87
N ILE A 193 -15.18 9.81 -2.93
CA ILE A 193 -14.62 8.51 -3.28
C ILE A 193 -13.20 8.44 -2.75
N THR A 194 -12.83 7.30 -2.17
CA THR A 194 -11.47 7.07 -1.67
C THR A 194 -10.67 6.23 -2.64
N PHE A 195 -9.35 6.42 -2.62
CA PHE A 195 -8.37 5.51 -3.17
C PHE A 195 -7.29 5.26 -2.13
N PHE A 196 -6.76 4.05 -2.13
CA PHE A 196 -5.53 3.71 -1.45
C PHE A 196 -4.40 3.55 -2.46
N GLY A 197 -3.19 3.95 -2.12
CA GLY A 197 -2.06 3.76 -3.00
C GLY A 197 -0.72 3.70 -2.30
N ALA A 198 0.31 3.33 -3.04
CA ALA A 198 1.70 3.38 -2.60
C ALA A 198 2.56 3.85 -3.77
N PHE A 199 3.47 4.79 -3.50
CA PHE A 199 4.37 5.35 -4.48
C PHE A 199 5.82 5.08 -4.08
N GLY A 200 6.64 4.65 -5.03
CA GLY A 200 8.08 4.53 -4.83
C GLY A 200 8.87 4.69 -6.12
N SER A 201 10.18 4.83 -5.97
CA SER A 201 11.08 5.17 -7.07
C SER A 201 12.48 4.62 -6.86
N GLU A 202 13.14 4.25 -7.95
CA GLU A 202 14.57 3.94 -7.98
C GLU A 202 15.46 5.20 -7.90
N GLU A 203 14.90 6.39 -8.12
CA GLU A 203 15.66 7.64 -8.12
C GLU A 203 16.11 8.09 -6.72
N PHE A 204 15.46 7.56 -5.68
CA PHE A 204 15.77 7.89 -4.30
C PHE A 204 16.98 7.09 -3.79
N PRO A 205 17.87 7.68 -2.96
CA PRO A 205 17.91 9.08 -2.54
C PRO A 205 18.73 10.00 -3.46
N GLN A 206 19.35 9.47 -4.51
CA GLN A 206 20.41 10.15 -5.26
C GLN A 206 19.93 11.39 -6.01
N PHE A 207 18.69 11.38 -6.49
CA PHE A 207 18.15 12.43 -7.36
C PHE A 207 17.14 13.37 -6.67
N VAL A 208 16.98 13.26 -5.35
CA VAL A 208 16.19 14.21 -4.56
C VAL A 208 16.71 15.65 -4.76
N GLY A 209 15.80 16.55 -5.12
CA GLY A 209 16.06 17.96 -5.40
C GLY A 209 16.76 18.24 -6.74
N SER A 210 16.77 17.25 -7.64
CA SER A 210 17.45 17.33 -8.94
C SER A 210 16.49 17.65 -10.10
N GLY A 211 16.96 17.42 -11.34
CA GLY A 211 16.15 17.53 -12.56
C GLY A 211 15.41 16.24 -12.93
N PHE A 212 15.61 15.19 -12.15
CA PHE A 212 15.04 13.85 -12.29
C PHE A 212 14.22 13.61 -11.02
N VAL A 213 12.97 14.07 -11.08
CA VAL A 213 12.01 14.05 -9.97
C VAL A 213 10.71 13.60 -10.59
N ASP A 214 10.52 12.30 -10.68
CA ASP A 214 9.36 11.71 -11.34
C ASP A 214 8.05 12.15 -10.67
N GLY A 215 6.99 12.25 -11.48
CA GLY A 215 5.73 12.83 -11.03
C GLY A 215 4.55 11.90 -11.19
N PHE A 216 3.77 11.73 -10.12
CA PHE A 216 2.43 11.14 -10.18
C PHE A 216 1.34 12.19 -9.97
N GLY A 217 0.35 12.20 -10.86
CA GLY A 217 -0.84 13.02 -10.79
C GLY A 217 -2.12 12.20 -10.80
N LEU A 218 -3.11 12.67 -10.04
CA LEU A 218 -4.48 12.14 -9.98
C LEU A 218 -5.42 13.33 -10.17
N TYR A 219 -6.02 13.44 -11.35
CA TYR A 219 -6.88 14.55 -11.71
C TYR A 219 -8.34 14.12 -11.73
N VAL A 220 -9.18 14.92 -11.10
CA VAL A 220 -10.61 14.68 -10.95
C VAL A 220 -11.34 15.88 -11.50
N ASN A 221 -12.11 15.66 -12.56
CA ASN A 221 -12.80 16.75 -13.27
C ASN A 221 -11.85 17.92 -13.64
N GLY A 222 -10.56 17.60 -13.88
CA GLY A 222 -9.50 18.54 -14.23
C GLY A 222 -8.72 19.16 -13.07
N GLU A 223 -9.05 18.85 -11.82
CA GLU A 223 -8.31 19.31 -10.64
C GLU A 223 -7.38 18.21 -10.11
N ASN A 224 -6.09 18.53 -9.91
CA ASN A 224 -5.17 17.57 -9.29
C ASN A 224 -5.48 17.46 -7.79
N ILE A 225 -5.69 16.23 -7.35
CA ILE A 225 -5.89 15.87 -5.95
C ILE A 225 -4.79 14.94 -5.42
N ALA A 226 -3.84 14.52 -6.28
CA ALA A 226 -2.68 13.77 -5.82
C ALA A 226 -1.80 14.64 -4.92
N GLY A 227 -1.67 14.22 -3.66
CA GLY A 227 -0.71 14.76 -2.71
C GLY A 227 -0.87 14.09 -1.35
N ALA A 228 0.16 14.21 -0.53
CA ALA A 228 0.18 13.69 0.83
C ALA A 228 0.57 14.80 1.81
N LEU A 229 0.04 14.72 3.02
CA LEU A 229 0.47 15.60 4.11
C LEU A 229 1.86 15.17 4.58
N PRO A 230 2.80 16.13 4.77
CA PRO A 230 4.05 15.83 5.43
C PRO A 230 3.85 15.30 6.86
N SER A 231 4.77 14.48 7.35
CA SER A 231 4.72 13.97 8.73
C SER A 231 4.63 15.11 9.74
N GLY A 232 3.64 15.04 10.61
CA GLY A 232 3.35 16.08 11.61
C GLY A 232 2.65 17.34 11.09
N ALA A 233 2.12 17.32 9.86
CA ALA A 233 1.17 18.33 9.38
C ALA A 233 -0.25 18.06 9.93
N GLU A 234 -1.07 19.11 10.00
CA GLU A 234 -2.45 19.06 10.50
C GLU A 234 -3.45 18.95 9.34
N PRO A 235 -4.68 18.44 9.57
CA PRO A 235 -5.72 18.43 8.54
C PRO A 235 -5.99 19.82 7.98
N GLY A 236 -6.04 19.90 6.65
CA GLY A 236 -6.22 21.16 5.92
C GLY A 236 -4.94 21.92 5.64
N ASP A 237 -3.77 21.44 6.08
CA ASP A 237 -2.48 21.92 5.58
C ASP A 237 -2.31 21.58 4.09
N PRO A 238 -1.46 22.32 3.35
CA PRO A 238 -1.21 22.04 1.94
C PRO A 238 -0.60 20.66 1.72
N LEU A 239 -1.20 19.88 0.82
CA LEU A 239 -0.64 18.61 0.36
C LEU A 239 0.66 18.85 -0.42
N ALA A 240 1.69 18.05 -0.14
CA ALA A 240 2.90 17.99 -0.95
C ALA A 240 2.70 17.01 -2.12
N PRO A 241 3.27 17.28 -3.31
CA PRO A 241 3.15 16.39 -4.46
C PRO A 241 3.69 14.98 -4.20
N ILE A 242 3.13 14.00 -4.90
CA ILE A 242 3.61 12.61 -4.87
C ILE A 242 4.82 12.49 -5.82
N ASN A 243 6.01 12.63 -5.25
CA ASN A 243 7.30 12.47 -5.94
C ASN A 243 8.44 12.28 -4.91
N ILE A 244 9.67 12.07 -5.39
CA ILE A 244 10.86 11.88 -4.54
C ILE A 244 11.30 13.13 -3.76
N ASN A 245 10.76 14.32 -4.08
CA ASN A 245 11.00 15.54 -3.32
C ASN A 245 10.10 15.65 -2.07
N HIS A 246 9.13 14.75 -1.90
CA HIS A 246 8.31 14.71 -0.70
C HIS A 246 9.21 14.46 0.53
N PRO A 247 9.06 15.22 1.63
CA PRO A 247 9.96 15.14 2.79
C PRO A 247 9.95 13.78 3.51
N ASP A 248 8.89 13.00 3.33
CA ASP A 248 8.69 11.68 3.94
C ASP A 248 9.02 10.50 3.02
N PHE A 249 9.81 10.73 1.98
CA PHE A 249 10.37 9.64 1.20
C PHE A 249 11.48 8.93 1.98
N VAL A 250 11.42 7.61 2.07
CA VAL A 250 12.31 6.81 2.92
C VAL A 250 12.76 5.53 2.22
N GLU A 251 13.94 5.01 2.60
CA GLU A 251 14.37 3.68 2.20
C GLU A 251 13.47 2.62 2.86
N MET A 252 13.00 1.64 2.08
CA MET A 252 12.21 0.52 2.60
C MET A 252 12.83 -0.80 2.16
N PRO A 253 13.24 -1.68 3.10
CA PRO A 253 13.77 -3.00 2.75
C PRO A 253 12.65 -3.93 2.27
N GLY A 254 13.02 -4.94 1.46
CA GLY A 254 12.09 -5.96 0.98
C GLY A 254 11.22 -5.54 -0.22
N THR A 255 11.59 -4.45 -0.89
CA THR A 255 10.93 -3.96 -2.10
C THR A 255 11.95 -3.84 -3.23
N SER A 256 11.49 -3.84 -4.48
CA SER A 256 12.33 -3.58 -5.66
C SER A 256 12.69 -2.11 -5.83
N LEU A 257 12.09 -1.21 -5.06
CA LEU A 257 12.26 0.24 -5.15
C LEU A 257 13.35 0.71 -4.17
N ASN A 258 14.11 1.74 -4.54
CA ASN A 258 15.14 2.27 -3.66
C ASN A 258 14.56 3.08 -2.49
N GLY A 259 13.38 3.67 -2.68
CA GLY A 259 12.61 4.27 -1.62
C GLY A 259 11.12 4.33 -1.94
N VAL A 260 10.34 4.59 -0.90
CA VAL A 260 8.89 4.78 -0.98
C VAL A 260 8.47 5.99 -0.19
N LEU A 261 7.35 6.59 -0.59
CA LEU A 261 6.74 7.67 0.15
C LEU A 261 5.98 7.11 1.36
N ALA A 262 6.42 7.44 2.58
CA ALA A 262 5.81 6.95 3.82
C ALA A 262 5.56 8.05 4.86
N PRO A 263 4.55 8.92 4.68
CA PRO A 263 4.14 9.89 5.68
C PRO A 263 3.84 9.21 7.03
N ASN A 264 4.34 9.79 8.11
CA ASN A 264 4.30 9.23 9.47
C ASN A 264 4.88 7.80 9.58
N GLY A 265 5.73 7.39 8.62
CA GLY A 265 6.32 6.05 8.57
C GLY A 265 5.41 4.98 7.93
N ASN A 266 4.26 5.35 7.38
CA ASN A 266 3.33 4.43 6.72
C ASN A 266 3.31 4.65 5.19
N PRO A 267 3.68 3.65 4.37
CA PRO A 267 3.67 3.75 2.91
C PRO A 267 2.28 3.80 2.26
N LEU A 268 1.21 3.55 3.04
CA LEU A 268 -0.17 3.65 2.55
C LEU A 268 -0.60 5.10 2.41
N LEU A 269 -0.82 5.52 1.17
CA LEU A 269 -1.39 6.80 0.80
C LEU A 269 -2.91 6.67 0.68
N ARG A 270 -3.62 7.72 1.09
CA ARG A 270 -5.07 7.85 0.94
C ARG A 270 -5.40 9.10 0.15
N PHE A 271 -6.25 8.97 -0.84
CA PHE A 271 -6.76 10.08 -1.64
C PHE A 271 -8.28 10.15 -1.50
N ASP A 272 -8.76 11.20 -0.84
CA ASP A 272 -10.19 11.48 -0.69
C ASP A 272 -10.65 12.45 -1.78
N VAL A 273 -11.60 12.01 -2.59
CA VAL A 273 -11.94 12.66 -3.86
C VAL A 273 -13.37 13.17 -3.86
N PRO A 274 -13.60 14.49 -3.90
CA PRO A 274 -14.94 15.02 -4.09
C PRO A 274 -15.42 14.72 -5.52
N VAL A 275 -16.59 14.10 -5.62
CA VAL A 275 -17.26 13.83 -6.90
C VAL A 275 -18.63 14.45 -6.95
N GLN A 276 -19.15 14.66 -8.16
CA GLN A 276 -20.49 15.21 -8.37
C GLN A 276 -21.48 14.10 -8.76
N PRO A 277 -22.79 14.27 -8.49
CA PRO A 277 -23.81 13.38 -9.05
C PRO A 277 -23.72 13.31 -10.58
N GLY A 278 -23.88 12.12 -11.14
CA GLY A 278 -23.76 11.90 -12.57
C GLY A 278 -22.30 11.69 -13.01
N GLU A 279 -21.94 12.24 -14.18
CA GLU A 279 -20.66 11.95 -14.83
C GLU A 279 -19.48 12.71 -14.21
N ASN A 280 -18.38 11.99 -14.01
CA ASN A 280 -17.10 12.48 -13.55
C ASN A 280 -15.97 11.86 -14.37
N THR A 281 -14.79 12.47 -14.33
CA THR A 281 -13.59 11.97 -15.01
C THR A 281 -12.40 11.87 -14.07
N PHE A 282 -11.69 10.75 -14.13
CA PHE A 282 -10.36 10.54 -13.53
C PHE A 282 -9.29 10.51 -14.62
N THR A 283 -8.15 11.13 -14.34
CA THR A 283 -6.90 10.93 -15.08
C THR A 283 -5.80 10.57 -14.09
N LEU A 284 -5.27 9.36 -14.20
CA LEU A 284 -4.03 8.93 -13.55
C LEU A 284 -2.89 9.16 -14.53
N LEU A 285 -1.81 9.81 -14.09
CA LEU A 285 -0.65 10.08 -14.94
C LEU A 285 0.64 9.93 -14.13
N LEU A 286 1.51 9.04 -14.58
CA LEU A 286 2.84 8.82 -14.03
C LEU A 286 3.87 8.96 -15.17
N ALA A 287 4.99 9.63 -14.94
CA ALA A 287 6.06 9.78 -15.94
C ALA A 287 7.40 10.13 -15.29
N ASP A 288 8.48 9.75 -15.98
CA ASP A 288 9.84 10.11 -15.60
C ASP A 288 10.09 11.59 -15.90
N ALA A 289 10.82 12.29 -15.04
CA ALA A 289 11.14 13.69 -15.27
C ALA A 289 12.57 13.88 -15.79
N GLY A 290 12.73 14.66 -16.85
CA GLY A 290 14.05 15.07 -17.35
C GLY A 290 14.77 14.02 -18.22
N ASP A 291 14.69 12.74 -17.89
CA ASP A 291 15.05 11.60 -18.75
C ASP A 291 14.04 10.45 -18.59
N GLY A 292 14.31 9.28 -19.19
CA GLY A 292 13.50 8.06 -19.06
C GLY A 292 14.32 6.91 -18.47
N GLY A 293 15.21 7.23 -17.53
CA GLY A 293 16.08 6.26 -16.88
C GLY A 293 15.85 6.26 -15.37
N TYR A 294 15.92 5.07 -14.76
CA TYR A 294 15.37 4.79 -13.43
C TYR A 294 13.87 5.00 -13.40
N ASP A 295 13.16 4.06 -12.76
CA ASP A 295 11.71 4.04 -12.88
C ASP A 295 11.01 4.30 -11.54
N SER A 296 9.79 4.79 -11.67
CA SER A 296 8.86 5.01 -10.58
C SER A 296 7.62 4.12 -10.74
N VAL A 297 7.00 3.79 -9.61
CA VAL A 297 5.85 2.88 -9.55
C VAL A 297 4.76 3.48 -8.66
N MET A 298 3.52 3.41 -9.14
CA MET A 298 2.32 3.75 -8.39
C MET A 298 1.37 2.55 -8.34
N TYR A 299 1.09 2.05 -7.13
CA TYR A 299 0.01 1.10 -6.88
C TYR A 299 -1.24 1.85 -6.43
N LEU A 300 -2.41 1.44 -6.91
CA LEU A 300 -3.71 2.01 -6.54
C LEU A 300 -4.75 0.91 -6.34
N ALA A 301 -5.57 1.06 -5.30
CA ALA A 301 -6.64 0.14 -4.94
C ALA A 301 -7.87 0.88 -4.41
N SER A 302 -8.98 0.15 -4.33
CA SER A 302 -10.20 0.52 -3.59
C SER A 302 -10.88 1.82 -4.02
N PHE A 303 -11.38 1.88 -5.25
CA PHE A 303 -12.19 2.97 -5.76
C PHE A 303 -13.66 2.80 -5.30
N GLY A 304 -14.02 3.47 -4.21
CA GLY A 304 -15.35 3.40 -3.58
C GLY A 304 -15.57 4.44 -2.47
N GLU A 305 -16.81 4.61 -2.00
CA GLU A 305 -17.10 5.54 -0.91
C GLU A 305 -16.61 5.01 0.44
N LEU A 306 -16.26 5.93 1.34
CA LEU A 306 -15.79 5.58 2.69
C LEU A 306 -16.90 4.92 3.51
N GLY A 307 -16.56 3.83 4.18
CA GLY A 307 -17.44 3.08 5.06
C GLY A 307 -18.38 2.12 4.36
N GLU A 308 -18.48 2.11 3.03
CA GLU A 308 -19.39 1.21 2.29
C GLU A 308 -18.89 -0.23 2.19
N SER A 309 -17.57 -0.43 2.26
CA SER A 309 -16.96 -1.74 2.05
C SER A 309 -15.76 -1.99 2.95
N GLU A 310 -15.42 -3.27 3.11
CA GLU A 310 -14.17 -3.68 3.76
C GLU A 310 -12.92 -3.18 3.02
N PHE A 311 -13.05 -2.77 1.76
CA PHE A 311 -11.96 -2.20 0.96
C PHE A 311 -11.83 -0.68 1.11
N THR A 312 -12.83 0.01 1.67
CA THR A 312 -12.84 1.47 1.91
C THR A 312 -13.32 1.79 3.33
N PRO A 313 -12.73 1.20 4.38
CA PRO A 313 -13.22 1.42 5.73
C PRO A 313 -13.02 2.86 6.19
N ILE A 314 -13.83 3.27 7.17
CA ILE A 314 -13.62 4.50 7.91
C ILE A 314 -12.42 4.29 8.84
N LEU A 315 -11.36 5.06 8.58
CA LEU A 315 -10.17 5.13 9.43
C LEU A 315 -10.36 6.18 10.55
N PRO A 316 -9.69 6.02 11.71
CA PRO A 316 -9.62 7.05 12.74
C PRO A 316 -9.11 8.37 12.17
N ASP A 317 -9.56 9.48 12.76
CA ASP A 317 -9.08 10.81 12.38
C ASP A 317 -7.55 10.88 12.51
N PRO A 318 -6.80 11.12 11.43
CA PRO A 318 -5.35 11.10 11.45
C PRO A 318 -4.73 12.21 12.34
N SER A 319 -5.49 13.25 12.67
CA SER A 319 -5.01 14.36 13.51
C SER A 319 -5.13 14.12 15.01
N ASN A 320 -6.08 13.28 15.41
CA ASN A 320 -6.28 12.91 16.79
C ASN A 320 -7.02 11.57 16.86
N PRO A 321 -6.32 10.46 16.53
CA PRO A 321 -6.96 9.17 16.31
C PRO A 321 -7.58 8.61 17.58
N THR A 322 -7.11 9.05 18.77
CA THR A 322 -7.53 8.49 20.06
C THR A 322 -8.03 9.54 21.06
N ASN A 323 -8.91 9.14 21.97
CA ASN A 323 -9.27 9.92 23.15
C ASN A 323 -8.20 9.85 24.27
N ASP A 324 -8.45 10.51 25.40
CA ASP A 324 -7.54 10.53 26.58
C ASP A 324 -7.24 9.13 27.14
N ASP A 325 -8.09 8.15 26.85
CA ASP A 325 -7.98 6.76 27.30
C ASP A 325 -7.33 5.84 26.24
N GLY A 326 -6.95 6.39 25.07
CA GLY A 326 -6.31 5.67 23.98
C GLY A 326 -7.26 4.88 23.08
N GLU A 327 -8.57 5.14 23.16
CA GLU A 327 -9.59 4.50 22.32
C GLU A 327 -9.78 5.29 21.03
N PHE A 328 -9.97 4.59 19.91
CA PHE A 328 -10.30 5.22 18.64
C PHE A 328 -11.74 5.72 18.68
N VAL A 329 -11.96 6.97 18.27
CA VAL A 329 -13.29 7.60 18.29
C VAL A 329 -13.71 7.94 16.87
N PHE A 330 -14.88 7.43 16.47
CA PHE A 330 -15.53 7.74 15.21
C PHE A 330 -16.80 8.56 15.51
N GLN A 331 -16.98 9.67 14.79
CA GLN A 331 -18.19 10.50 14.86
C GLN A 331 -18.76 10.67 13.47
N LEU A 332 -19.97 10.14 13.25
CA LEU A 332 -20.69 10.28 11.98
C LEU A 332 -21.98 11.07 12.20
N PRO A 333 -22.29 12.03 11.32
CA PRO A 333 -23.41 12.96 11.52
C PRO A 333 -24.78 12.29 11.41
N GLU A 334 -24.93 11.22 10.62
CA GLU A 334 -26.15 10.40 10.54
C GLU A 334 -25.77 9.04 9.92
N VAL A 335 -26.23 7.94 10.51
CA VAL A 335 -26.20 6.59 9.92
C VAL A 335 -27.63 6.09 9.72
N GLU A 336 -27.86 5.27 8.71
CA GLU A 336 -29.19 4.69 8.44
C GLU A 336 -29.38 3.33 9.12
N ALA A 337 -30.63 3.03 9.52
CA ALA A 337 -30.96 1.73 10.09
C ALA A 337 -30.66 0.60 9.09
N GLU A 338 -30.06 -0.49 9.58
CA GLU A 338 -29.64 -1.67 8.82
C GLU A 338 -28.51 -1.43 7.80
N GLU A 339 -27.99 -0.20 7.70
CA GLU A 339 -26.79 0.11 6.92
C GLU A 339 -25.56 -0.50 7.61
N THR A 340 -24.69 -1.17 6.84
CA THR A 340 -23.42 -1.69 7.36
C THR A 340 -22.33 -0.67 7.09
N ILE A 341 -21.70 -0.18 8.16
CA ILE A 341 -20.55 0.70 8.10
C ILE A 341 -19.30 -0.10 8.43
N TRP A 342 -18.27 0.02 7.59
CA TRP A 342 -16.98 -0.63 7.79
C TRP A 342 -16.02 0.29 8.52
N PHE A 343 -15.47 -0.20 9.64
CA PHE A 343 -14.51 0.51 10.49
C PHE A 343 -13.20 -0.25 10.55
N ASP A 344 -12.10 0.47 10.73
CA ASP A 344 -10.76 -0.12 10.76
C ASP A 344 -9.81 0.70 11.64
N PRO A 345 -9.30 0.15 12.75
CA PRO A 345 -8.42 0.83 13.70
C PRO A 345 -6.93 0.45 13.51
N ASP A 346 -6.06 1.00 14.36
CA ASP A 346 -4.73 0.41 14.55
C ASP A 346 -4.80 -0.90 15.37
N VAL A 347 -3.83 -1.78 15.16
CA VAL A 347 -3.90 -3.22 15.43
C VAL A 347 -3.93 -3.64 16.90
N ALA A 348 -4.62 -4.76 17.13
CA ALA A 348 -4.66 -5.52 18.36
C ALA A 348 -4.93 -7.01 18.10
N SER A 349 -4.81 -7.87 19.12
CA SER A 349 -5.21 -9.30 19.07
C SER A 349 -6.72 -9.53 19.10
N GLY A 350 -7.48 -8.44 19.14
CA GLY A 350 -8.92 -8.35 19.14
C GLY A 350 -9.35 -6.93 19.48
N TYR A 351 -10.63 -6.62 19.37
CA TYR A 351 -11.15 -5.30 19.65
C TYR A 351 -12.40 -5.38 20.50
N VAL A 352 -12.61 -4.35 21.33
CA VAL A 352 -13.90 -4.05 21.94
C VAL A 352 -14.51 -2.88 21.19
N TYR A 353 -15.74 -3.03 20.73
CA TYR A 353 -16.49 -2.00 20.03
C TYR A 353 -17.63 -1.53 20.93
N THR A 354 -17.81 -0.23 21.04
CA THR A 354 -18.88 0.39 21.85
C THR A 354 -19.60 1.45 21.02
N SER A 355 -20.93 1.45 21.08
CA SER A 355 -21.79 2.35 20.31
C SER A 355 -22.81 3.06 21.20
N ASN A 356 -23.21 4.27 20.83
CA ASN A 356 -24.38 4.95 21.40
C ASN A 356 -25.72 4.47 20.79
N LEU A 357 -25.70 3.89 19.59
CA LEU A 357 -26.86 3.28 18.92
C LEU A 357 -26.86 1.75 19.12
N GLU A 358 -28.05 1.15 19.17
CA GLU A 358 -28.18 -0.31 19.27
C GLU A 358 -27.62 -0.99 18.01
N ILE A 359 -26.79 -2.01 18.21
CA ILE A 359 -26.10 -2.73 17.14
C ILE A 359 -27.00 -3.86 16.64
N ALA A 360 -27.28 -3.87 15.33
CA ALA A 360 -28.13 -4.86 14.68
C ALA A 360 -27.33 -6.10 14.23
N SER A 361 -26.15 -5.88 13.64
CA SER A 361 -25.29 -6.98 13.20
C SER A 361 -23.80 -6.60 13.23
N VAL A 362 -22.96 -7.64 13.19
CA VAL A 362 -21.53 -7.53 12.97
C VAL A 362 -21.09 -8.48 11.86
N THR A 363 -20.19 -8.02 11.00
CA THR A 363 -19.60 -8.80 9.90
C THR A 363 -18.10 -8.86 10.09
N ALA A 364 -17.57 -10.08 10.14
CA ALA A 364 -16.14 -10.32 10.20
C ALA A 364 -15.45 -9.96 8.86
N PRO A 365 -14.19 -9.50 8.88
CA PRO A 365 -13.43 -9.28 7.65
C PRO A 365 -13.33 -10.56 6.80
N SER A 366 -13.36 -10.41 5.49
CA SER A 366 -13.23 -11.55 4.57
C SER A 366 -11.76 -11.93 4.34
N LEU A 367 -11.55 -13.11 3.75
CA LEU A 367 -10.20 -13.56 3.34
C LEU A 367 -9.57 -12.67 2.26
N ALA A 368 -10.35 -11.79 1.62
CA ALA A 368 -9.83 -10.83 0.64
C ALA A 368 -9.16 -9.62 1.30
N THR A 369 -9.51 -9.33 2.55
CA THR A 369 -8.97 -8.20 3.32
C THR A 369 -7.97 -8.70 4.36
N VAL A 370 -8.37 -9.69 5.17
CA VAL A 370 -7.54 -10.29 6.20
C VAL A 370 -7.42 -11.78 5.92
N PRO A 371 -6.22 -12.30 5.55
CA PRO A 371 -6.04 -13.70 5.18
C PRO A 371 -6.01 -14.63 6.41
N ASP A 372 -7.04 -14.57 7.27
CA ASP A 372 -7.19 -15.41 8.46
C ASP A 372 -8.12 -16.61 8.21
N PRO A 373 -7.56 -17.80 7.87
CA PRO A 373 -8.35 -18.97 7.52
C PRO A 373 -9.04 -19.63 8.72
N ASP A 374 -8.63 -19.31 9.95
CA ASP A 374 -9.13 -19.96 11.17
C ASP A 374 -10.35 -19.21 11.76
N GLY A 375 -10.63 -18.00 11.25
CA GLY A 375 -11.79 -17.18 11.60
C GLY A 375 -11.67 -16.51 12.97
N TYR A 376 -12.80 -16.00 13.45
CA TYR A 376 -12.87 -15.12 14.61
C TYR A 376 -13.85 -15.64 15.67
N MET A 377 -13.85 -15.00 16.84
CA MET A 377 -14.79 -15.22 17.92
C MET A 377 -15.46 -13.91 18.29
N LEU A 378 -16.79 -13.88 18.18
CA LEU A 378 -17.64 -12.80 18.66
C LEU A 378 -17.97 -13.04 20.14
N GLU A 379 -17.69 -12.05 20.98
CA GLU A 379 -18.05 -12.05 22.40
C GLU A 379 -18.91 -10.84 22.74
N PHE A 380 -19.97 -11.01 23.54
CA PHE A 380 -20.79 -9.90 24.03
C PHE A 380 -21.56 -10.29 25.28
N MET A 381 -22.02 -9.31 26.05
CA MET A 381 -22.80 -9.54 27.26
C MET A 381 -24.29 -9.46 26.97
N PHE A 382 -25.05 -10.50 27.32
CA PHE A 382 -26.51 -10.47 27.25
C PHE A 382 -27.15 -10.95 28.56
N GLY A 383 -28.05 -10.16 29.13
CA GLY A 383 -28.69 -10.48 30.42
C GLY A 383 -27.70 -10.74 31.57
N GLY A 384 -26.52 -10.11 31.53
CA GLY A 384 -25.44 -10.31 32.50
C GLY A 384 -24.64 -11.59 32.32
N THR A 385 -24.77 -12.29 31.18
CA THR A 385 -24.02 -13.50 30.85
C THR A 385 -23.21 -13.29 29.56
N LEU A 386 -21.93 -13.65 29.59
CA LEU A 386 -21.08 -13.65 28.40
C LEU A 386 -21.58 -14.65 27.37
N GLN A 387 -21.81 -14.20 26.15
CA GLN A 387 -22.09 -15.00 24.96
C GLN A 387 -20.83 -15.08 24.11
N GLN A 388 -20.63 -16.22 23.43
CA GLN A 388 -19.49 -16.47 22.56
C GLN A 388 -19.95 -17.25 21.33
N PHE A 389 -19.60 -16.74 20.14
CA PHE A 389 -19.94 -17.36 18.86
C PHE A 389 -18.71 -17.35 17.93
N ALA A 390 -18.45 -18.48 17.28
CA ALA A 390 -17.44 -18.51 16.21
C ALA A 390 -18.00 -17.83 14.97
N LEU A 391 -17.17 -17.01 14.32
CA LEU A 391 -17.43 -16.33 13.06
C LEU A 391 -16.41 -16.80 12.03
N ALA A 392 -16.85 -17.34 10.90
CA ALA A 392 -15.96 -17.53 9.77
C ALA A 392 -15.57 -16.17 9.15
N ALA A 393 -14.47 -16.14 8.39
CA ALA A 393 -14.09 -14.95 7.63
C ALA A 393 -15.23 -14.54 6.66
N GLY A 394 -15.60 -13.26 6.68
CA GLY A 394 -16.72 -12.71 5.91
C GLY A 394 -18.11 -13.06 6.44
N GLU A 395 -18.24 -13.76 7.57
CA GLU A 395 -19.55 -14.12 8.13
C GLU A 395 -20.19 -12.94 8.88
N THR A 396 -21.50 -12.77 8.69
CA THR A 396 -22.33 -11.82 9.43
C THR A 396 -23.11 -12.52 10.54
N PHE A 397 -23.05 -11.97 11.76
CA PHE A 397 -23.90 -12.34 12.87
C PHE A 397 -24.96 -11.26 13.12
N ASP A 398 -26.23 -11.61 12.92
CA ASP A 398 -27.38 -10.73 13.15
C ASP A 398 -27.93 -10.96 14.57
N PHE A 399 -27.86 -9.93 15.42
CA PHE A 399 -28.27 -10.04 16.83
C PHE A 399 -29.77 -10.27 16.96
N GLY A 400 -30.59 -9.49 16.25
CA GLY A 400 -32.05 -9.52 16.35
C GLY A 400 -32.65 -10.87 15.93
N SER A 401 -32.16 -11.43 14.82
CA SER A 401 -32.55 -12.74 14.28
C SER A 401 -32.16 -13.88 15.22
N ASN A 402 -31.09 -13.72 15.98
CA ASN A 402 -30.66 -14.66 17.01
C ASN A 402 -31.31 -14.39 18.39
N GLY A 403 -32.20 -13.41 18.49
CA GLY A 403 -32.98 -13.11 19.70
C GLY A 403 -32.23 -12.28 20.74
N PHE A 404 -31.17 -11.59 20.33
CA PHE A 404 -30.42 -10.64 21.15
C PHE A 404 -30.88 -9.22 20.81
N THR A 405 -31.11 -8.42 21.85
CA THR A 405 -31.49 -7.00 21.76
C THR A 405 -30.70 -6.21 22.80
N ASP A 406 -30.73 -4.88 22.70
CA ASP A 406 -30.06 -3.94 23.59
C ASP A 406 -28.53 -4.18 23.64
N ILE A 407 -27.94 -4.49 22.48
CA ILE A 407 -26.50 -4.70 22.33
C ILE A 407 -25.85 -3.38 21.91
N PHE A 408 -24.97 -2.88 22.76
CA PHE A 408 -24.20 -1.64 22.53
C PHE A 408 -22.68 -1.86 22.61
N GLU A 409 -22.26 -3.07 22.98
CA GLU A 409 -20.87 -3.43 23.14
C GLU A 409 -20.66 -4.89 22.73
N PHE A 410 -19.62 -5.15 21.93
CA PHE A 410 -19.17 -6.49 21.58
C PHE A 410 -17.65 -6.52 21.43
N SER A 411 -17.08 -7.72 21.32
CA SER A 411 -15.67 -7.92 21.02
C SER A 411 -15.50 -8.93 19.90
N ILE A 412 -14.56 -8.65 18.99
CA ILE A 412 -14.05 -9.62 18.02
C ILE A 412 -12.65 -10.01 18.49
N VAL A 413 -12.45 -11.29 18.78
CA VAL A 413 -11.17 -11.85 19.24
C VAL A 413 -10.77 -13.05 18.40
N GLY A 414 -9.55 -13.54 18.59
CA GLY A 414 -9.08 -14.75 17.89
C GLY A 414 -8.36 -14.47 16.57
N ILE A 415 -8.01 -13.22 16.31
CA ILE A 415 -7.12 -12.82 15.21
C ILE A 415 -5.85 -13.67 15.27
N ASN A 416 -5.55 -14.37 14.18
CA ASN A 416 -4.43 -15.29 14.13
C ASN A 416 -3.09 -14.54 14.27
N LEU A 417 -2.45 -14.74 15.42
CA LEU A 417 -1.18 -14.09 15.76
C LEU A 417 -0.02 -14.51 14.84
N ASP A 418 -0.11 -15.67 14.19
CA ASP A 418 0.89 -16.13 13.23
C ASP A 418 0.83 -15.36 11.90
N LEU A 419 -0.26 -14.61 11.64
CA LEU A 419 -0.32 -13.66 10.53
C LEU A 419 0.57 -12.43 10.79
N ALA A 420 0.96 -12.21 12.05
CA ALA A 420 1.82 -11.10 12.47
C ALA A 420 1.36 -9.76 11.88
N LEU A 421 0.04 -9.51 11.86
CA LEU A 421 -0.55 -8.27 11.36
C LEU A 421 0.22 -7.08 11.96
N ASP A 422 0.80 -6.26 11.10
CA ASP A 422 1.68 -5.16 11.51
C ASP A 422 0.89 -4.20 12.37
N PRO A 423 1.28 -3.97 13.63
CA PRO A 423 0.47 -3.19 14.51
C PRO A 423 0.30 -1.70 14.16
N THR A 424 1.10 -1.25 13.20
CA THR A 424 1.11 0.10 12.66
C THR A 424 0.44 0.21 11.28
N ASN A 425 -0.11 -0.90 10.77
CA ASN A 425 -0.93 -0.92 9.57
C ASN A 425 -2.38 -0.54 9.91
N PRO A 426 -2.89 0.62 9.45
CA PRO A 426 -4.26 1.06 9.71
C PRO A 426 -5.30 0.29 8.87
N GLN A 427 -4.87 -0.67 8.05
CA GLN A 427 -5.67 -1.60 7.26
C GLN A 427 -5.62 -3.06 7.73
N ALA A 428 -5.04 -3.31 8.90
CA ALA A 428 -4.83 -4.69 9.33
C ALA A 428 -6.12 -5.37 9.83
N PHE A 429 -7.17 -4.64 10.22
CA PHE A 429 -8.37 -5.28 10.76
C PHE A 429 -9.69 -4.50 10.54
N VAL A 430 -10.33 -4.77 9.41
CA VAL A 430 -11.59 -4.14 9.02
C VAL A 430 -12.81 -4.89 9.58
N THR A 431 -13.82 -4.21 10.12
CA THR A 431 -15.05 -4.86 10.64
C THR A 431 -16.30 -4.09 10.23
N GLY A 432 -17.29 -4.81 9.71
CA GLY A 432 -18.59 -4.25 9.34
C GLY A 432 -19.54 -4.26 10.53
N VAL A 433 -20.23 -3.15 10.80
CA VAL A 433 -21.21 -3.02 11.88
C VAL A 433 -22.46 -2.33 11.35
N SER A 434 -23.63 -2.89 11.64
CA SER A 434 -24.91 -2.24 11.33
C SER A 434 -25.70 -1.89 12.59
N PHE A 435 -26.61 -0.92 12.47
CA PHE A 435 -27.36 -0.36 13.59
C PHE A 435 -28.86 -0.61 13.45
N ALA A 436 -29.54 -0.80 14.59
CA ALA A 436 -30.97 -1.12 14.62
C ALA A 436 -31.88 0.09 14.36
N GLU A 437 -31.33 1.31 14.44
CA GLU A 437 -32.04 2.57 14.25
C GLU A 437 -31.13 3.63 13.62
N SER A 438 -31.73 4.58 12.87
CA SER A 438 -31.00 5.72 12.30
C SER A 438 -30.71 6.78 13.37
N GLY A 439 -29.58 7.48 13.25
CA GLY A 439 -29.26 8.64 14.09
C GLY A 439 -27.77 9.03 14.10
N ASP A 440 -27.42 10.07 14.87
CA ASP A 440 -26.04 10.50 15.06
C ASP A 440 -25.22 9.39 15.77
N LEU A 441 -24.10 8.98 15.17
CA LEU A 441 -23.27 7.90 15.69
C LEU A 441 -22.05 8.44 16.45
N THR A 442 -21.87 7.94 17.66
CA THR A 442 -20.61 7.96 18.41
C THR A 442 -20.19 6.51 18.65
N PHE A 443 -19.10 6.12 18.01
CA PHE A 443 -18.60 4.75 18.03
C PHE A 443 -17.16 4.75 18.50
N THR A 444 -16.83 3.86 19.45
CA THR A 444 -15.46 3.71 19.94
C THR A 444 -14.98 2.29 19.75
N GLN A 445 -13.69 2.17 19.43
CA GLN A 445 -13.03 0.90 19.24
C GLN A 445 -11.76 0.86 20.07
N ALA A 446 -11.66 -0.11 20.98
CA ALA A 446 -10.56 -0.28 21.91
C ALA A 446 -9.73 -1.52 21.56
N PRO A 447 -8.41 -1.39 21.36
CA PRO A 447 -7.52 -2.51 21.04
C PRO A 447 -7.29 -3.46 22.24
N ILE A 448 -7.44 -4.77 22.03
CA ILE A 448 -7.00 -5.83 22.95
C ILE A 448 -5.60 -6.28 22.55
N ILE A 449 -4.55 -5.76 23.16
CA ILE A 449 -3.17 -6.13 22.81
C ILE A 449 -2.71 -7.43 23.51
N THR A 450 -2.16 -8.38 22.75
CA THR A 450 -1.35 -9.48 23.31
C THR A 450 0.08 -9.35 22.85
N PHE A 451 1.02 -9.32 23.80
CA PHE A 451 2.45 -9.32 23.49
C PHE A 451 2.88 -10.69 22.95
N VAL A 452 3.29 -10.74 21.68
CA VAL A 452 3.97 -11.90 21.09
C VAL A 452 5.48 -11.63 21.16
N PRO A 453 6.24 -12.39 21.97
CA PRO A 453 7.68 -12.26 21.99
C PRO A 453 8.26 -12.65 20.64
N ASP A 454 9.04 -11.77 20.04
CA ASP A 454 9.85 -12.08 18.86
C ASP A 454 10.77 -13.29 19.17
N PRO A 455 10.72 -14.38 18.39
CA PRO A 455 11.55 -15.56 18.63
C PRO A 455 13.05 -15.29 18.46
N THR A 456 13.44 -14.13 17.93
CA THR A 456 14.83 -13.77 17.66
C THR A 456 15.45 -12.81 18.67
N THR A 457 14.67 -12.25 19.60
CA THR A 457 15.18 -11.39 20.67
C THR A 457 14.85 -11.95 22.04
N ASP A 458 15.48 -13.08 22.38
CA ASP A 458 15.81 -13.40 23.77
C ASP A 458 16.69 -12.25 24.31
N ILE A 459 16.08 -11.15 24.76
CA ILE A 459 16.76 -10.16 25.58
C ILE A 459 17.01 -10.86 26.91
N PRO A 460 18.27 -11.20 27.26
CA PRO A 460 18.52 -11.88 28.50
C PRO A 460 18.09 -10.96 29.63
N GLU A 461 17.23 -11.47 30.52
CA GLU A 461 16.83 -10.73 31.71
C GLU A 461 18.08 -10.11 32.35
N PRO A 462 18.07 -8.82 32.73
CA PRO A 462 19.24 -8.15 33.26
C PRO A 462 19.81 -8.99 34.40
N ALA A 463 21.13 -9.22 34.41
CA ALA A 463 21.84 -10.01 35.43
C ALA A 463 21.74 -9.44 36.88
N SER A 464 20.74 -8.60 37.17
CA SER A 464 20.41 -8.02 38.46
C SER A 464 20.18 -9.08 39.53
N ILE A 465 19.58 -10.25 39.21
CA ILE A 465 19.46 -11.38 40.15
C ILE A 465 20.82 -12.04 40.43
N PHE A 466 21.70 -12.12 39.43
CA PHE A 466 23.06 -12.64 39.59
C PHE A 466 23.95 -11.68 40.42
N MET A 467 23.79 -10.37 40.22
CA MET A 467 24.49 -9.34 41.00
C MET A 467 23.97 -9.24 42.44
N LEU A 468 22.66 -9.40 42.66
CA LEU A 468 22.07 -9.42 44.00
C LEU A 468 22.49 -10.66 44.79
N SER A 469 22.59 -11.83 44.15
CA SER A 469 23.07 -13.06 44.78
C SER A 469 24.58 -13.05 45.05
N LEU A 470 25.40 -12.46 44.18
CA LEU A 470 26.82 -12.20 44.45
C LEU A 470 27.02 -11.18 45.59
N GLY A 471 26.19 -10.13 45.66
CA GLY A 471 26.22 -9.13 46.73
C GLY A 471 25.86 -9.72 48.10
N LEU A 472 24.83 -10.58 48.17
CA LEU A 472 24.44 -11.26 49.41
C LEU A 472 25.46 -12.34 49.83
N GLY A 473 26.06 -13.06 48.89
CA GLY A 473 27.16 -14.00 49.15
C GLY A 473 28.42 -13.32 49.71
N GLY A 474 28.77 -12.15 49.17
CA GLY A 474 29.88 -11.32 49.64
C GLY A 474 29.72 -10.83 51.09
N LEU A 475 28.50 -10.45 51.48
CA LEU A 475 28.16 -10.05 52.86
C LEU A 475 28.26 -11.20 53.87
N LEU A 476 27.93 -12.43 53.45
CA LEU A 476 28.06 -13.62 54.30
C LEU A 476 29.52 -14.08 54.50
N VAL A 477 30.37 -13.91 53.48
CA VAL A 477 31.82 -14.22 53.57
C VAL A 477 32.57 -13.10 54.31
N GLY A 478 32.20 -11.83 54.13
CA GLY A 478 32.77 -10.70 54.87
C GLY A 478 32.55 -10.77 56.38
N ARG A 479 31.38 -11.26 56.82
CA ARG A 479 31.08 -11.47 58.26
C ARG A 479 31.91 -12.57 58.92
N ARG A 480 32.49 -13.51 58.16
CA ARG A 480 33.36 -14.57 58.71
C ARG A 480 34.81 -14.12 58.92
N LYS A 481 35.26 -13.04 58.28
CA LYS A 481 36.64 -12.52 58.43
C LYS A 481 36.81 -11.45 59.52
N LEU A 482 35.72 -10.97 60.14
CA LEU A 482 35.76 -9.99 61.25
C LEU A 482 35.70 -10.63 62.65
N LYS A 483 35.80 -11.95 62.75
CA LYS A 483 36.07 -12.66 64.01
C LYS A 483 37.43 -13.36 63.94
N LYS A 484 38.50 -12.59 64.09
CA LYS A 484 39.78 -13.02 64.65
C LYS A 484 40.45 -11.85 65.33
#